data_AF-A0A6J4P9I5-F1
#
_entry.id   AF-A0A6J4P9I5-F1
#
_cell.length_a   1.000
_cell.length_b   1.000
_cell.length_c   1.000
_cell.angle_alpha   90.00
_cell.angle_beta   90.00
_cell.angle_gamma   90.00
#
_symmetry.space_group_name_H-M   'P 1'
#
loop_
_entity.id
_entity.type
_entity.pdbx_description
1 polymer ?
#
loop_
_entity_poly.entity_id
_entity_poly.type
_entity_poly.pdbx_seq_one_letter_code
_entity_poly.pdbx_strand_id
1 'polypeptide(L)'
;MRELLADVNLQGHFRYMCQRLDALDLSAVLTSLNLEVATFGDLGLPRDLDDRALWGYCQRQGWVLFTENRNRDGPDSLEATLADSWRSGHLPVLTLANKGRFEHSREYADRVATDVAELMFDLAEMGYVAPPRIYVPRQ
;
A
#
# COMPACT_ATOMS: atom_id res chain seq x y z
N MET A 1 0.25 -13.03 -8.85
CA MET A 1 0.29 -12.80 -7.39
C MET A 1 0.46 -11.31 -7.21
N ARG A 2 -0.36 -10.65 -6.38
CA ARG A 2 -0.23 -9.23 -6.06
C ARG A 2 0.02 -9.15 -4.58
N GLU A 3 1.00 -8.38 -4.15
CA GLU A 3 1.47 -8.44 -2.76
C GLU A 3 1.56 -7.02 -2.21
N LEU A 4 1.48 -6.83 -0.89
CA LEU A 4 1.46 -5.49 -0.28
C LEU A 4 2.82 -5.18 0.34
N LEU A 5 3.49 -4.13 -0.15
CA LEU A 5 4.76 -3.67 0.40
C LEU A 5 4.56 -2.40 1.23
N ALA A 6 4.91 -2.49 2.52
CA ALA A 6 4.95 -1.32 3.39
C ALA A 6 6.19 -0.45 3.13
N ASP A 7 5.95 0.82 2.88
CA ASP A 7 6.98 1.86 2.89
C ASP A 7 7.80 1.83 4.19
N VAL A 8 9.08 2.17 4.09
CA VAL A 8 10.00 2.20 5.23
C VAL A 8 9.48 3.03 6.41
N ASN A 9 8.69 4.08 6.14
CA ASN A 9 8.12 4.98 7.15
C ASN A 9 6.85 4.44 7.83
N LEU A 10 6.29 3.34 7.31
CA LEU A 10 5.09 2.69 7.81
C LEU A 10 5.33 1.29 8.39
N GLN A 11 6.55 0.79 8.46
CA GLN A 11 6.82 -0.58 8.95
C GLN A 11 6.21 -0.88 10.35
N GLY A 12 6.30 0.07 11.28
CA GLY A 12 5.68 -0.08 12.61
C GLY A 12 4.15 -0.09 12.56
N HIS A 13 3.58 0.79 11.75
CA HIS A 13 2.13 0.94 11.52
C HIS A 13 1.55 -0.26 10.78
N PHE A 14 2.34 -0.87 9.91
CA PHE A 14 1.96 -2.02 9.14
C PHE A 14 1.68 -3.23 10.03
N ARG A 15 2.50 -3.45 11.07
CA ARG A 15 2.21 -4.49 12.08
C ARG A 15 0.88 -4.24 12.78
N TYR A 16 0.59 -2.99 13.14
CA TYR A 16 -0.69 -2.65 13.75
C TYR A 16 -1.85 -2.86 12.77
N MET A 17 -1.68 -2.54 11.49
CA MET A 17 -2.66 -2.85 10.44
C MET A 17 -2.93 -4.35 10.34
N CYS A 18 -1.90 -5.20 10.33
CA CYS A 18 -2.06 -6.66 10.34
C CYS A 18 -2.86 -7.14 11.56
N GLN A 19 -2.58 -6.61 12.75
CA GLN A 19 -3.39 -6.92 13.95
C GLN A 19 -4.86 -6.50 13.81
N ARG A 20 -5.14 -5.40 13.10
CA ARG A 20 -6.52 -4.99 12.82
C ARG A 20 -7.19 -5.94 11.82
N LEU A 21 -6.48 -6.36 10.77
CA LEU A 21 -6.96 -7.36 9.81
C LEU A 21 -7.32 -8.69 10.50
N ASP A 22 -6.46 -9.16 11.42
CA ASP A 22 -6.73 -10.37 12.21
C ASP A 22 -7.97 -10.20 13.08
N ALA A 23 -8.07 -9.08 13.80
CA ALA A 23 -9.18 -8.80 14.70
C ALA A 23 -10.53 -8.59 14.00
N LEU A 24 -10.53 -8.41 12.68
CA LEU A 24 -11.72 -8.24 11.84
C LEU A 24 -12.00 -9.50 11.00
N ASP A 25 -11.27 -10.60 11.22
CA ASP A 25 -11.33 -11.83 10.42
C ASP A 25 -11.04 -11.62 8.91
N LEU A 26 -10.34 -10.53 8.57
CA LEU A 26 -9.98 -10.19 7.18
C LEU A 26 -8.68 -10.85 6.72
N SER A 27 -7.82 -11.28 7.65
CA SER A 27 -6.58 -11.97 7.31
C SER A 27 -6.83 -13.29 6.57
N ALA A 28 -7.94 -13.97 6.86
CA ALA A 28 -8.34 -15.18 6.14
C ALA A 28 -8.67 -14.89 4.67
N VAL A 29 -9.29 -13.74 4.39
CA VAL A 29 -9.59 -13.27 3.03
C VAL A 29 -8.28 -12.97 2.27
N LEU A 30 -7.34 -12.27 2.92
CA LEU A 30 -6.05 -12.00 2.30
C LEU A 30 -5.26 -13.28 2.02
N THR A 31 -5.30 -14.22 2.96
CA THR A 31 -4.64 -15.53 2.83
C THR A 31 -5.27 -16.36 1.70
N SER A 32 -6.60 -16.36 1.56
CA SER A 32 -7.26 -17.11 0.48
C SER A 32 -6.93 -16.59 -0.91
N LEU A 33 -6.57 -15.31 -1.01
CA LEU A 33 -6.08 -14.67 -2.24
C LEU A 33 -4.57 -14.86 -2.47
N ASN A 34 -3.89 -15.56 -1.56
CA ASN A 34 -2.44 -15.74 -1.56
C ASN A 34 -1.69 -14.40 -1.63
N LEU A 35 -2.19 -13.39 -0.90
CA LEU A 35 -1.59 -12.07 -0.81
C LEU A 35 -0.52 -12.08 0.27
N GLU A 36 0.72 -11.86 -0.13
CA GLU A 36 1.82 -11.68 0.81
C GLU A 36 1.95 -10.21 1.24
N VAL A 37 2.42 -10.03 2.46
CA VAL A 37 2.70 -8.72 3.04
C VAL A 37 4.18 -8.66 3.35
N ALA A 38 4.86 -7.61 2.91
CA ALA A 38 6.30 -7.46 3.09
C ALA A 38 6.70 -6.06 3.55
N THR A 39 7.86 -5.99 4.18
CA THR A 39 8.57 -4.76 4.49
C THR A 39 9.88 -4.71 3.70
N PHE A 40 10.55 -3.56 3.69
CA PHE A 40 11.89 -3.44 3.07
C PHE A 40 12.89 -4.44 3.64
N GLY A 41 12.79 -4.76 4.94
CA GLY A 41 13.69 -5.73 5.59
C GLY A 41 13.50 -7.14 5.03
N ASP A 42 12.24 -7.54 4.79
CA ASP A 42 11.91 -8.87 4.26
C ASP A 42 12.42 -9.05 2.82
N LEU A 43 12.45 -7.95 2.04
CA LEU A 43 12.88 -7.93 0.64
C LEU A 43 14.35 -7.51 0.45
N GLY A 44 15.09 -7.22 1.52
CA GLY A 44 16.47 -6.73 1.44
C GLY A 44 16.63 -5.38 0.72
N LEU A 45 15.59 -4.53 0.72
CA LEU A 45 15.60 -3.25 0.02
C LEU A 45 16.39 -2.18 0.82
N PRO A 46 17.16 -1.31 0.14
CA PRO A 46 17.81 -0.17 0.78
C PRO A 46 16.78 0.80 1.38
N ARG A 47 17.07 1.33 2.58
CA ARG A 47 16.17 2.27 3.29
C ARG A 47 16.14 3.66 2.64
N ASP A 48 17.16 3.98 1.85
CA ASP A 48 17.37 5.26 1.15
C ASP A 48 16.98 5.19 -0.34
N LEU A 49 16.25 4.14 -0.74
CA LEU A 49 15.74 3.99 -2.09
C LEU A 49 14.79 5.15 -2.43
N ASP A 50 15.03 5.82 -3.56
CA ASP A 50 14.18 6.93 -4.01
C ASP A 50 12.79 6.45 -4.48
N ASP A 51 11.80 7.35 -4.47
CA ASP A 51 10.41 6.98 -4.76
C ASP A 51 10.24 6.39 -6.18
N ARG A 52 11.01 6.87 -7.17
CA ARG A 52 10.92 6.39 -8.56
C ARG A 52 11.47 4.96 -8.67
N ALA A 53 12.63 4.70 -8.07
CA ALA A 53 13.23 3.37 -8.04
C ALA A 53 12.37 2.38 -7.24
N LEU A 54 11.84 2.80 -6.09
CA LEU A 54 10.90 2.01 -5.28
C LEU A 54 9.63 1.67 -6.06
N TRP A 55 8.98 2.68 -6.64
CA TRP A 55 7.76 2.45 -7.44
C TRP A 55 8.05 1.51 -8.61
N GLY A 56 9.15 1.72 -9.34
CA GLY A 56 9.54 0.85 -10.44
C GLY A 56 9.83 -0.59 -10.00
N TYR A 57 10.46 -0.79 -8.84
CA TYR A 57 10.64 -2.11 -8.24
C TYR A 57 9.28 -2.78 -7.98
N CYS A 58 8.36 -2.06 -7.33
CA CYS A 58 7.02 -2.54 -7.02
C CYS A 58 6.28 -3.00 -8.29
N GLN A 59 6.31 -2.21 -9.36
CA GLN A 59 5.67 -2.58 -10.63
C GLN A 59 6.28 -3.85 -11.25
N ARG A 60 7.62 -3.99 -11.25
CA ARG A 60 8.30 -5.15 -11.85
C ARG A 60 8.05 -6.45 -11.08
N GLN A 61 7.90 -6.35 -9.76
CA GLN A 61 7.80 -7.51 -8.88
C GLN A 61 6.34 -7.82 -8.48
N GLY A 62 5.39 -6.96 -8.79
CA GLY A 62 3.97 -7.19 -8.48
C GLY A 62 3.53 -6.70 -7.10
N TRP A 63 4.28 -5.77 -6.48
CA TRP A 63 3.93 -5.18 -5.19
C TRP A 63 3.04 -3.95 -5.35
N VAL A 64 1.94 -3.92 -4.62
CA VAL A 64 1.16 -2.73 -4.31
C VAL A 64 1.88 -1.99 -3.18
N LEU A 65 2.33 -0.77 -3.46
CA LEU A 65 3.01 0.04 -2.45
C LEU A 65 1.99 0.65 -1.48
N PHE A 66 2.21 0.47 -0.17
CA PHE A 66 1.48 1.14 0.89
C PHE A 66 2.37 2.16 1.60
N THR A 67 2.03 3.45 1.48
CA THR A 67 2.85 4.56 1.97
C THR A 67 2.01 5.60 2.70
N GLU A 68 2.67 6.50 3.42
CA GLU A 68 2.05 7.76 3.89
C GLU A 68 2.54 8.99 3.11
N ASN A 69 3.43 8.81 2.12
CA ASN A 69 4.01 9.91 1.38
C ASN A 69 2.91 10.66 0.60
N ARG A 70 2.61 11.89 1.00
CA ARG A 70 1.63 12.78 0.35
C ARG A 70 2.29 13.90 -0.45
N ASN A 71 3.60 13.99 -0.43
CA ASN A 71 4.29 15.18 -0.88
C ASN A 71 4.73 15.08 -2.34
N ARG A 72 4.90 16.26 -2.93
CA ARG A 72 5.53 16.49 -4.23
C ARG A 72 6.91 17.11 -3.98
N ASP A 73 7.82 16.31 -3.43
CA ASP A 73 9.16 16.77 -3.08
C ASP A 73 10.16 16.49 -4.22
N GLY A 74 10.01 17.23 -5.33
CA GLY A 74 10.97 17.20 -6.44
C GLY A 74 10.64 16.23 -7.59
N PRO A 75 11.54 16.13 -8.59
CA PRO A 75 11.31 15.38 -9.84
C PRO A 75 11.24 13.86 -9.66
N ASP A 76 11.89 13.35 -8.62
CA ASP A 76 11.87 11.94 -8.25
C ASP A 76 10.84 11.63 -7.16
N SER A 77 9.98 12.59 -6.82
CA SER A 77 8.87 12.33 -5.90
C SER A 77 7.91 11.29 -6.47
N LEU A 78 7.23 10.58 -5.57
CA LEU A 78 6.20 9.63 -5.95
C LEU A 78 5.10 10.27 -6.80
N GLU A 79 4.70 11.51 -6.50
CA GLU A 79 3.71 12.26 -7.29
C GLU A 79 4.20 12.54 -8.72
N ALA A 80 5.44 13.01 -8.88
CA ALA A 80 6.04 13.24 -10.20
C ALA A 80 6.20 11.93 -10.98
N THR A 81 6.61 10.86 -10.31
CA THR A 81 6.73 9.51 -10.88
C THR A 81 5.39 9.01 -11.40
N LEU A 82 4.32 9.13 -10.61
CA LEU A 82 2.98 8.71 -11.04
C LEU A 82 2.48 9.55 -12.22
N ALA A 83 2.69 10.87 -12.21
CA ALA A 83 2.26 11.73 -13.31
C ALA A 83 2.97 11.40 -14.64
N ASP A 84 4.26 11.10 -14.60
CA ASP A 84 5.09 10.82 -15.77
C ASP A 84 4.93 9.38 -16.29
N SER A 85 5.03 8.40 -15.38
CA SER A 85 5.25 6.99 -15.71
C SER A 85 4.02 6.09 -15.56
N TRP A 86 2.95 6.54 -14.89
CA TRP A 86 1.77 5.69 -14.69
C TRP A 86 0.99 5.46 -16.00
N ARG A 87 0.54 4.23 -16.24
CA ARG A 87 -0.29 3.83 -17.39
C ARG A 87 -1.27 2.74 -16.95
N SER A 88 -2.33 2.54 -17.73
CA SER A 88 -3.28 1.43 -17.51
C SER A 88 -2.52 0.09 -17.47
N GLY A 89 -2.79 -0.72 -16.44
CA GLY A 89 -2.08 -1.98 -16.17
C GLY A 89 -1.02 -1.89 -15.07
N HIS A 90 -0.58 -0.69 -14.67
CA HIS A 90 0.25 -0.51 -13.48
C HIS A 90 -0.55 -0.62 -12.19
N LEU A 91 0.08 -1.18 -11.16
CA LEU A 91 -0.48 -1.30 -9.82
C LEU A 91 -0.64 0.09 -9.18
N PRO A 92 -1.74 0.35 -8.47
CA PRO A 92 -1.93 1.60 -7.75
C PRO A 92 -0.99 1.68 -6.54
N VAL A 93 -0.78 2.91 -6.07
CA VAL A 93 -0.22 3.15 -4.74
C VAL A 93 -1.34 3.38 -3.74
N LEU A 94 -1.31 2.68 -2.61
CA LEU A 94 -2.20 2.92 -1.49
C LEU A 94 -1.56 3.93 -0.53
N THR A 95 -2.27 5.00 -0.21
CA THR A 95 -1.77 6.09 0.64
C THR A 95 -2.59 6.22 1.92
N LEU A 96 -1.94 6.06 3.07
CA LEU A 96 -2.56 6.29 4.37
C LEU A 96 -2.92 7.77 4.54
N ALA A 97 -4.22 8.06 4.53
CA ALA A 97 -4.76 9.42 4.49
C ALA A 97 -4.57 10.20 5.80
N ASN A 98 -4.35 9.53 6.94
CA ASN A 98 -3.98 10.16 8.20
C ASN A 98 -3.26 9.19 9.14
N LYS A 99 -1.92 9.17 9.10
CA LYS A 99 -1.09 8.35 10.00
C LYS A 99 -1.34 8.64 11.47
N GLY A 100 -1.39 9.92 11.87
CA GLY A 100 -1.64 10.29 13.27
C GLY A 100 -2.98 9.77 13.78
N ARG A 101 -4.04 9.83 12.96
CA ARG A 101 -5.35 9.26 13.33
C ARG A 101 -5.33 7.73 13.34
N PHE A 102 -4.59 7.10 12.42
CA PHE A 102 -4.41 5.65 12.38
C PHE A 102 -3.79 5.09 13.67
N GLU A 103 -2.81 5.80 14.23
CA GLU A 103 -2.19 5.42 15.50
C GLU A 103 -3.13 5.54 16.72
N HIS A 104 -4.04 6.53 16.71
CA HIS A 104 -4.77 6.93 17.91
C HIS A 104 -6.27 6.60 17.89
N SER A 105 -6.81 6.15 16.76
CA SER A 105 -8.24 5.84 16.61
C SER A 105 -8.41 4.42 16.07
N ARG A 106 -8.86 3.51 16.94
CA ARG A 106 -9.17 2.13 16.55
C ARG A 106 -10.20 2.07 15.42
N GLU A 107 -11.27 2.86 15.51
CA GLU A 107 -12.29 2.94 14.47
C GLU A 107 -11.70 3.35 13.10
N TYR A 108 -10.79 4.33 13.10
CA TYR A 108 -10.12 4.74 11.88
C TYR A 108 -9.17 3.67 11.35
N ALA A 109 -8.43 2.99 12.23
CA ALA A 109 -7.56 1.88 11.86
C ALA A 109 -8.35 0.69 11.29
N ASP A 110 -9.54 0.42 11.82
CA ASP A 110 -10.45 -0.62 11.33
C ASP A 110 -10.92 -0.31 9.93
N ARG A 111 -11.35 0.92 9.69
CA ARG A 111 -11.71 1.38 8.35
C ARG A 111 -10.56 1.25 7.36
N VAL A 112 -9.34 1.64 7.76
CA VAL A 112 -8.15 1.48 6.91
C VAL A 112 -7.91 0.01 6.57
N ALA A 113 -7.98 -0.88 7.57
CA ALA A 113 -7.77 -2.31 7.37
C ALA A 113 -8.83 -2.92 6.44
N THR A 114 -10.11 -2.58 6.65
CA THR A 114 -11.21 -3.00 5.77
C THR A 114 -11.00 -2.50 4.34
N ASP A 115 -10.72 -1.21 4.14
CA ASP A 115 -10.51 -0.65 2.80
C ASP A 115 -9.31 -1.28 2.09
N VAL A 116 -8.20 -1.50 2.80
CA VAL A 116 -7.03 -2.18 2.22
C VAL A 116 -7.40 -3.61 1.82
N ALA A 117 -8.13 -4.35 2.66
CA ALA A 117 -8.50 -5.72 2.33
C ALA A 117 -9.43 -5.80 1.11
N GLU A 118 -10.44 -4.94 1.04
CA GLU A 118 -11.36 -4.85 -0.10
C GLU A 118 -10.61 -4.46 -1.38
N LEU A 119 -9.75 -3.44 -1.33
CA LEU A 119 -8.97 -3.02 -2.49
C LEU A 119 -8.03 -4.12 -2.99
N MET A 120 -7.39 -4.85 -2.08
CA MET A 120 -6.52 -5.96 -2.47
C MET A 120 -7.31 -7.12 -3.07
N PHE A 121 -8.52 -7.39 -2.57
CA PHE A 121 -9.45 -8.36 -3.16
C PHE A 121 -9.88 -7.94 -4.57
N ASP A 122 -10.34 -6.70 -4.73
CA ASP A 122 -10.76 -6.15 -6.02
C ASP A 122 -9.62 -6.15 -7.04
N LEU A 123 -8.40 -5.81 -6.60
CA LEU A 123 -7.22 -5.92 -7.44
C LEU A 123 -6.95 -7.37 -7.84
N ALA A 124 -6.99 -8.33 -6.91
CA ALA A 124 -6.67 -9.73 -7.21
C ALA A 124 -7.69 -10.35 -8.20
N GLU A 125 -8.98 -10.14 -7.98
CA GLU A 125 -10.05 -10.84 -8.68
C GLU A 125 -10.59 -10.09 -9.91
N MET A 126 -10.60 -8.76 -9.88
CA MET A 126 -11.12 -7.95 -10.98
C MET A 126 -9.96 -7.36 -11.80
N GLY A 127 -10.17 -7.21 -13.10
CA GLY A 127 -9.34 -6.36 -13.97
C GLY A 127 -9.51 -4.88 -13.64
N TYR A 128 -9.45 -4.53 -12.35
CA TYR A 128 -9.77 -3.23 -11.79
C TYR A 128 -8.81 -2.18 -12.35
N VAL A 129 -9.38 -1.21 -13.08
CA VAL A 129 -8.66 -0.03 -13.54
C VAL A 129 -8.59 0.95 -12.37
N ALA A 130 -7.60 0.74 -11.50
CA ALA A 130 -7.35 1.63 -10.39
C ALA A 130 -6.81 2.99 -10.88
N PRO A 131 -7.12 4.11 -10.20
CA PRO A 131 -6.34 5.32 -10.38
C PRO A 131 -4.88 5.10 -9.92
N PRO A 132 -3.93 5.97 -10.32
CA PRO A 132 -2.52 5.84 -9.94
C PRO A 132 -2.30 5.75 -8.42
N ARG A 133 -3.15 6.44 -7.66
CA ARG A 133 -3.09 6.53 -6.21
C ARG A 133 -4.48 6.43 -5.61
N ILE A 134 -4.62 5.65 -4.53
CA ILE A 134 -5.85 5.51 -3.76
C ILE A 134 -5.55 5.86 -2.31
N TYR A 135 -6.33 6.78 -1.74
CA TYR A 135 -6.22 7.12 -0.33
C TYR A 135 -7.07 6.17 0.52
N VAL A 136 -6.49 5.68 1.62
CA VAL A 136 -7.16 4.81 2.60
C VAL A 136 -7.19 5.48 4.00
N PRO A 137 -8.33 5.46 4.71
CA PRO A 137 -9.60 4.90 4.26
C PRO A 137 -10.22 5.80 3.18
N ARG A 138 -10.99 5.21 2.27
CA ARG A 138 -11.77 5.92 1.24
C ARG A 138 -12.82 6.80 1.96
N GLN A 139 -13.14 7.96 1.38
CA GLN A 139 -14.12 8.90 1.95
C GLN A 139 -15.55 8.51 1.58
#